data_AF-A0A3N5WGI2-F1
#
_entry.id   AF-A0A3N5WGI2-F1
#
_cell.length_a   1.000
_cell.length_b   1.000
_cell.length_c   1.000
_cell.angle_alpha   90.00
_cell.angle_beta   90.00
_cell.angle_gamma   90.00
#
_symmetry.space_group_name_H-M   'P 1'
#
loop_
_entity.id
_entity.type
_entity.pdbx_description
1 polymer ?
#
loop_
_entity_poly.entity_id
_entity_poly.type
_entity_poly.pdbx_seq_one_letter_code
_entity_poly.pdbx_strand_id
1 'polypeptide(L)'
;MHAMPNIHAVSISPWCDMPAMGEKLAGKIIFSRKPKPWLISGDAPDWDGLRQDLDETLAAVPSGRLEIIYRDVYRTSSRDNLRR
;
A
#
# COMPACT_ATOMS: atom_id res chain seq x y z
N MET A 1 19.80 -2.80 10.60
CA MET A 1 18.87 -1.86 11.28
C MET A 1 19.42 -1.40 12.64
N HIS A 2 20.73 -1.15 12.77
CA HIS A 2 21.33 -0.72 14.05
C HIS A 2 21.10 0.77 14.35
N ALA A 3 20.93 1.61 13.32
CA ALA A 3 20.76 3.04 13.48
C ALA A 3 19.38 3.46 14.04
N MET A 4 18.35 2.63 13.87
CA MET A 4 16.97 2.91 14.30
C MET A 4 16.36 1.63 14.88
N PRO A 5 16.73 1.23 16.11
CA PRO A 5 16.34 -0.07 16.67
C PRO A 5 14.84 -0.20 16.95
N ASN A 6 14.13 0.93 17.12
CA ASN A 6 12.73 0.96 17.54
C ASN A 6 11.76 1.28 16.39
N ILE A 7 12.19 1.20 15.13
CA ILE A 7 11.30 1.45 14.00
C ILE A 7 10.38 0.26 13.76
N HIS A 8 9.07 0.49 13.80
CA HIS A 8 8.06 -0.55 13.65
C HIS A 8 7.47 -0.65 12.23
N ALA A 9 7.45 0.46 11.49
CA ALA A 9 6.88 0.54 10.14
C ALA A 9 7.70 1.48 9.24
N VAL A 10 7.86 1.13 7.96
CA VAL A 10 8.38 2.03 6.92
C VAL A 10 7.26 2.30 5.94
N SER A 11 6.93 3.58 5.73
CA SER A 11 5.99 3.99 4.69
C SER A 11 6.63 3.91 3.31
N ILE A 12 6.02 3.16 2.39
CA ILE A 12 6.51 2.90 1.03
C ILE A 12 5.59 3.58 0.02
N SER A 13 6.14 4.57 -0.67
CA SER A 13 5.44 5.33 -1.71
C SER A 13 5.19 4.48 -2.96
N PRO A 14 4.24 4.84 -3.83
CA PRO A 14 4.00 4.12 -5.08
C PRO A 14 5.11 4.29 -6.12
N TRP A 15 6.11 5.14 -5.84
CA TRP A 15 7.24 5.41 -6.72
C TRP A 15 8.50 4.64 -6.34
N CYS A 16 8.46 3.87 -5.25
CA CYS A 16 9.58 3.05 -4.81
C CYS A 16 9.66 1.76 -5.64
N ASP A 17 10.88 1.24 -5.81
CA ASP A 17 11.09 -0.14 -6.28
C ASP A 17 10.56 -1.11 -5.22
N MET A 18 9.33 -1.58 -5.44
CA MET A 18 8.58 -2.33 -4.45
C MET A 18 9.20 -3.70 -4.13
N PRO A 19 9.64 -4.50 -5.13
CA PRO A 19 10.43 -5.71 -4.87
C PRO A 19 11.68 -5.45 -4.03
N ALA A 20 12.49 -4.44 -4.38
CA ALA A 20 13.72 -4.14 -3.63
C ALA A 20 13.43 -3.70 -2.19
N MET A 21 12.32 -2.99 -1.95
CA MET A 21 11.90 -2.63 -0.60
C MET A 21 11.38 -3.85 0.18
N GLY A 22 10.63 -4.73 -0.47
CA GLY A 22 10.14 -5.99 0.10
C GLY A 22 11.28 -6.84 0.64
N GLU A 23 12.31 -7.10 -0.17
CA GLU A 23 13.50 -7.86 0.23
C GLU A 23 14.23 -7.26 1.43
N LYS A 24 14.41 -5.93 1.45
CA LYS A 24 15.13 -5.23 2.53
C LYS A 24 14.40 -5.33 3.86
N LEU A 25 13.07 -5.20 3.83
CA LEU A 25 12.20 -5.08 5.00
C LEU A 25 11.59 -6.41 5.47
N ALA A 26 11.63 -7.46 4.64
CA ALA A 26 11.02 -8.76 4.88
C ALA A 26 11.27 -9.29 6.31
N GLY A 27 10.17 -9.58 7.02
CA GLY A 27 10.16 -10.15 8.37
C GLY A 27 10.61 -9.22 9.50
N LYS A 28 11.26 -8.08 9.20
CA LYS A 28 11.90 -7.22 10.20
C LYS A 28 10.98 -6.10 10.71
N ILE A 29 10.25 -5.49 9.79
CA ILE A 29 9.48 -4.24 10.01
C ILE A 29 8.20 -4.30 9.17
N ILE A 30 7.14 -3.63 9.62
CA ILE A 30 5.91 -3.47 8.86
C ILE A 30 6.20 -2.69 7.56
N PHE A 31 5.87 -3.31 6.44
CA PHE A 31 5.81 -2.67 5.14
C PHE A 31 4.51 -1.88 5.06
N SER A 32 4.56 -0.56 5.28
CA SER A 32 3.38 0.30 5.26
C SER A 32 3.21 0.91 3.87
N ARG A 33 2.39 0.29 3.04
CA ARG A 33 2.14 0.72 1.66
C ARG A 33 1.27 1.97 1.66
N LYS A 34 1.68 3.01 0.94
CA LYS A 34 0.82 4.15 0.53
C LYS A 34 0.47 4.04 -0.97
N PRO A 35 -0.64 3.38 -1.36
CA PRO A 35 -0.96 3.15 -2.75
C PRO A 35 -1.30 4.43 -3.52
N LYS A 36 -1.47 4.29 -4.84
CA LYS A 36 -1.94 5.35 -5.73
C LYS A 36 -3.42 5.66 -5.41
N PRO A 37 -3.74 6.84 -4.83
CA PRO A 37 -5.10 7.09 -4.36
C PRO A 37 -6.11 7.29 -5.49
N TRP A 38 -5.66 7.68 -6.69
CA TRP A 38 -6.54 7.94 -7.83
C TRP A 38 -7.22 6.69 -8.39
N LEU A 39 -6.68 5.49 -8.16
CA LEU A 39 -7.29 4.23 -8.61
C LEU A 39 -8.67 4.00 -7.95
N ILE A 40 -8.84 4.49 -6.72
CA ILE A 40 -10.09 4.34 -5.95
C ILE A 40 -10.87 5.64 -5.80
N SER A 41 -10.39 6.73 -6.41
CA SER A 41 -10.95 8.07 -6.25
C SER A 41 -11.63 8.56 -7.52
N GLY A 42 -12.55 9.50 -7.36
CA GLY A 42 -13.27 10.15 -8.45
C GLY A 42 -14.60 9.47 -8.78
N ASP A 43 -15.24 9.94 -9.84
CA ASP A 43 -16.54 9.45 -10.27
C ASP A 43 -16.45 8.10 -11.03
N ALA A 44 -15.26 7.75 -11.54
CA ALA A 44 -14.98 6.50 -12.24
C ALA A 44 -13.69 5.83 -11.71
N PRO A 45 -13.77 5.09 -10.59
CA PRO A 45 -12.63 4.35 -10.07
C PRO A 45 -12.14 3.27 -11.05
N ASP A 46 -10.82 3.09 -11.11
CA ASP A 46 -10.16 2.02 -11.86
C ASP A 46 -9.92 0.81 -10.96
N TRP A 47 -10.92 -0.07 -10.89
CA TRP A 47 -10.89 -1.25 -10.05
C TRP A 47 -9.89 -2.31 -10.53
N ASP A 48 -9.61 -2.38 -11.82
CA ASP A 48 -8.66 -3.34 -12.38
C ASP A 48 -7.22 -2.88 -12.12
N GLY A 49 -6.95 -1.59 -12.31
CA GLY A 49 -5.68 -0.98 -11.91
C GLY A 49 -5.45 -1.06 -10.40
N LEU A 50 -6.49 -0.89 -9.58
CA LEU A 50 -6.41 -1.12 -8.13
C LEU A 50 -6.00 -2.56 -7.81
N ARG A 51 -6.68 -3.54 -8.42
CA ARG A 51 -6.39 -4.96 -8.20
C ARG A 51 -4.94 -5.26 -8.55
N GLN A 52 -4.48 -4.78 -9.71
CA GLN A 52 -3.10 -4.93 -10.13
C GLN A 52 -2.10 -4.31 -9.12
N ASP A 53 -2.32 -3.08 -8.65
CA ASP A 53 -1.43 -2.41 -7.68
C ASP A 53 -1.36 -3.19 -6.34
N LEU A 54 -2.47 -3.78 -5.91
CA LEU A 54 -2.54 -4.62 -4.73
C LEU A 54 -1.85 -5.98 -4.93
N ASP A 55 -2.06 -6.63 -6.07
CA ASP A 55 -1.41 -7.90 -6.41
C ASP A 55 0.12 -7.74 -6.47
N GLU A 56 0.60 -6.65 -7.10
CA GLU A 56 2.02 -6.29 -7.10
C GLU A 56 2.56 -6.02 -5.69
N THR A 57 1.77 -5.38 -4.83
CA THR A 57 2.13 -5.13 -3.43
C THR A 57 2.26 -6.45 -2.65
N LEU A 58 1.30 -7.37 -2.81
CA LEU A 58 1.32 -8.67 -2.14
C LEU A 58 2.48 -9.54 -2.63
N ALA A 59 2.76 -9.52 -3.93
CA ALA A 59 3.88 -10.25 -4.52
C ALA A 59 5.23 -9.74 -4.00
N ALA A 60 5.37 -8.43 -3.73
CA ALA A 60 6.57 -7.85 -3.17
C ALA A 60 6.77 -8.17 -1.67
N VAL A 61 5.70 -8.59 -0.96
CA VAL A 61 5.73 -8.85 0.50
C VAL A 61 5.10 -10.23 0.82
N PRO A 62 5.62 -11.35 0.28
CA PRO A 62 4.92 -12.64 0.31
C PRO A 62 4.81 -13.26 1.72
N SER A 63 5.70 -12.89 2.65
CA SER A 63 5.73 -13.43 4.02
C SER A 63 5.98 -12.34 5.08
N GLY A 64 5.65 -11.09 4.77
CA GLY A 64 5.91 -9.94 5.62
C GLY A 64 4.71 -9.43 6.38
N ARG A 65 4.96 -8.48 7.30
CA ARG A 65 3.91 -7.69 7.94
C ARG A 65 3.57 -6.54 7.00
N LEU A 66 2.35 -6.52 6.47
CA LEU A 66 1.88 -5.51 5.51
C LEU A 66 0.78 -4.66 6.16
N GLU A 67 0.89 -3.35 5.98
CA GLU A 67 -0.17 -2.37 6.26
C GLU A 67 -0.45 -1.62 4.96
N ILE A 68 -1.71 -1.30 4.67
CA ILE A 68 -2.10 -0.50 3.50
C ILE A 68 -2.85 0.74 3.99
N ILE A 69 -2.33 1.92 3.66
CA ILE A 69 -2.94 3.19 4.04
C ILE A 69 -3.28 3.99 2.77
N TYR A 70 -4.58 4.15 2.53
CA TYR A 70 -5.07 5.13 1.57
C TYR A 70 -5.23 6.49 2.24
N ARG A 71 -4.62 7.51 1.62
CA ARG A 71 -4.77 8.92 1.97
C ARG A 71 -5.12 9.68 0.72
N ASP A 72 -5.67 10.89 0.87
CA ASP A 72 -5.97 11.75 -0.27
C ASP A 72 -7.06 11.15 -1.18
N VAL A 73 -8.00 10.40 -0.59
CA VAL A 73 -9.20 9.85 -1.26
C VAL A 73 -10.32 10.88 -1.13
N TYR A 74 -10.50 11.71 -2.17
CA TYR A 74 -11.40 12.86 -2.11
C TYR A 74 -12.87 12.50 -2.36
N ARG A 75 -13.12 11.52 -3.23
CA ARG A 75 -14.47 11.08 -3.61
C ARG A 75 -14.44 9.60 -3.93
N THR A 76 -15.20 8.80 -3.20
CA THR A 76 -15.56 7.44 -3.61
C THR A 76 -16.92 7.53 -4.27
N SER A 77 -17.12 6.86 -5.40
CA SER A 77 -18.31 7.01 -6.27
C SER A 77 -19.66 6.75 -5.57
N SER A 78 -19.67 6.12 -4.39
CA SER A 78 -20.77 6.27 -3.44
C SER A 78 -20.30 6.14 -1.98
N ARG A 79 -20.94 6.89 -1.07
CA ARG A 79 -20.76 6.74 0.38
C ARG A 79 -21.41 5.46 0.91
N ASP A 80 -22.46 4.99 0.24
CA ASP A 80 -23.23 3.81 0.66
C ASP A 80 -22.46 2.50 0.49
N ASN A 81 -21.52 2.46 -0.47
CA ASN A 81 -20.65 1.31 -0.69
C ASN A 81 -19.49 1.20 0.33
N LEU A 82 -19.22 2.26 1.12
CA LEU A 82 -18.17 2.25 2.15
C LEU A 82 -18.64 1.70 3.50
N ARG A 83 -19.94 1.49 3.69
CA ARG A 83 -20.55 1.02 4.94
C ARG A 83 -20.83 -0.49 4.97
N ARG A 84 -20.46 -1.22 3.92
CA ARG A 84 -20.62 -2.67 3.83
C ARG A 84 -19.30 -3.39 4.07
#